data_AF-A0A8J8WHM0-F1
#
_entry.id   AF-A0A8J8WHM0-F1
#
_cell.length_a   1.000
_cell.length_b   1.000
_cell.length_c   1.000
_cell.angle_alpha   90.00
_cell.angle_beta   90.00
_cell.angle_gamma   90.00
#
_symmetry.space_group_name_H-M   'P 1'
#
loop_
_entity.id
_entity.type
_entity.pdbx_description
1 polymer ?
#
loop_
_entity_poly.entity_id
_entity_poly.type
_entity_poly.pdbx_seq_one_letter_code
_entity_poly.pdbx_strand_id
1 'polypeptide(L)'
;MGGAADYKNGHFIGNWGELGCPTPQRIATYALSSNRQRPFAGAAHAAVFNSFRRFRHQVLYVVPPFIVAYVTMNWAVERNEFLNSKPGRMLEGGGDE
;
A
#
# COMPACT_ATOMS: atom_id res chain seq x y z
N MET A 1 -22.91 21.75 16.78
CA MET A 1 -21.45 21.96 16.75
C MET A 1 -20.83 20.90 17.64
N GLY A 2 -19.99 20.01 17.08
CA GLY A 2 -19.60 18.74 17.71
C GLY A 2 -18.96 18.92 19.09
N GLY A 3 -19.43 18.14 20.06
CA GLY A 3 -18.96 18.15 21.45
C GLY A 3 -17.66 17.36 21.68
N ALA A 4 -17.26 17.25 22.94
CA ALA A 4 -16.07 16.52 23.38
C ALA A 4 -16.08 15.04 22.94
N ALA A 5 -14.88 14.46 22.84
CA ALA A 5 -14.74 13.02 22.70
C ALA A 5 -15.40 12.31 23.90
N ASP A 6 -16.37 11.44 23.61
CA ASP A 6 -17.04 10.59 24.57
C ASP A 6 -16.97 9.12 24.12
N TYR A 7 -15.95 8.42 24.63
CA TYR A 7 -15.72 7.02 24.31
C TYR A 7 -16.85 6.09 24.78
N LYS A 8 -17.65 6.49 25.77
CA LYS A 8 -18.75 5.66 26.30
C LYS A 8 -19.95 5.68 25.36
N ASN A 9 -20.15 6.79 24.68
CA ASN A 9 -21.22 6.99 23.71
C ASN A 9 -20.76 6.75 22.25
N GLY A 10 -19.57 6.16 22.06
CA GLY A 10 -19.02 5.82 20.73
C GLY A 10 -18.41 6.99 19.96
N HIS A 11 -18.19 8.14 20.63
CA HIS A 11 -17.61 9.34 20.03
C HIS A 11 -16.12 9.44 20.36
N PHE A 12 -15.26 8.84 19.53
CA PHE A 12 -13.83 8.71 19.82
C PHE A 12 -12.97 9.91 19.42
N ILE A 13 -13.56 10.93 18.80
CA ILE A 13 -12.86 12.17 18.41
C ILE A 13 -13.78 13.36 18.68
N GLY A 14 -13.24 14.38 19.37
CA GLY A 14 -13.95 15.63 19.61
C GLY A 14 -13.56 16.71 18.61
N ASN A 15 -13.91 17.95 18.93
CA ASN A 15 -13.64 19.12 18.08
C ASN A 15 -12.36 19.87 18.50
N TRP A 16 -12.03 20.96 17.83
CA TRP A 16 -10.96 21.87 18.22
C TRP A 16 -11.07 22.28 19.68
N GLY A 17 -10.01 22.08 20.45
CA GLY A 17 -9.97 22.31 21.90
C GLY A 17 -10.33 21.10 22.76
N GLU A 18 -11.05 20.12 22.22
CA GLU A 18 -11.54 18.93 22.95
C GLU A 18 -11.35 17.63 22.15
N LEU A 19 -10.21 17.51 21.43
CA LEU A 19 -9.91 16.38 20.55
C LEU A 19 -9.84 15.02 21.26
N GLY A 20 -9.85 14.99 22.60
CA GLY A 20 -9.72 13.76 23.40
C GLY A 20 -8.27 13.35 23.67
N CYS A 21 -7.31 14.27 23.56
CA CYS A 21 -5.92 13.95 23.92
C CYS A 21 -5.76 13.79 25.45
N PRO A 22 -4.86 12.90 25.90
CA PRO A 22 -4.55 12.80 27.32
C PRO A 22 -3.87 14.09 27.79
N THR A 23 -4.48 14.80 28.75
CA THR A 23 -3.90 16.01 29.35
C THR A 23 -3.07 15.67 30.58
N PRO A 24 -1.97 16.40 30.85
CA PRO A 24 -1.44 17.56 30.11
C PRO A 24 -0.38 17.21 29.05
N GLN A 25 -0.49 17.81 27.87
CA GLN A 25 0.52 17.71 26.80
C GLN A 25 1.69 18.66 27.08
N ARG A 26 2.90 18.14 27.32
CA ARG A 26 4.11 18.93 27.64
C ARG A 26 5.12 18.97 26.48
N ILE A 27 4.63 19.21 25.27
CA ILE A 27 5.44 19.19 24.05
C ILE A 27 5.45 20.60 23.44
N ALA A 28 6.63 21.18 23.27
CA ALA A 28 6.82 22.43 22.54
C ALA A 28 7.19 22.10 21.08
N THR A 29 6.44 22.68 20.12
CA THR A 29 6.66 22.48 18.69
C THR A 29 7.05 23.80 18.05
N TYR A 30 8.11 23.79 17.24
CA TYR A 30 8.61 24.96 16.51
C TYR A 30 8.44 24.75 15.02
N ALA A 31 8.08 25.80 14.29
CA ALA A 31 7.94 25.78 12.84
C ALA A 31 8.44 27.10 12.24
N LEU A 32 8.97 27.03 11.01
CA LEU A 32 9.36 28.21 10.22
C LEU A 32 8.31 28.46 9.13
N SER A 33 7.97 29.73 8.89
CA SER A 33 7.07 30.11 7.78
C SER A 33 7.57 29.56 6.44
N SER A 34 6.65 29.02 5.62
CA SER A 34 6.96 28.40 4.32
C SER A 34 7.64 29.37 3.35
N ASN A 35 7.30 30.65 3.41
CA ASN A 35 7.92 31.69 2.57
C ASN A 35 9.39 31.96 2.91
N ARG A 36 9.88 31.45 4.05
CA ARG A 36 11.28 31.54 4.47
C ARG A 36 12.06 30.24 4.27
N GLN A 37 11.42 29.20 3.72
CA GLN A 37 12.04 27.92 3.41
C GLN A 37 12.32 27.78 1.92
N ARG A 38 13.31 26.97 1.56
CA ARG A 38 13.56 26.54 0.17
C ARG A 38 12.78 25.24 -0.06
N PRO A 39 11.71 25.22 -0.87
CA PRO A 39 10.76 24.10 -0.92
C PRO A 39 11.37 22.74 -1.30
N PHE A 40 12.42 22.71 -2.12
CA PHE A 40 13.08 21.49 -2.58
C PHE A 40 14.55 21.37 -2.14
N ALA A 41 14.94 22.08 -1.07
CA ALA A 41 16.31 21.97 -0.57
C ALA A 41 16.61 20.52 -0.17
N GLY A 42 17.67 19.95 -0.76
CA GLY A 42 18.11 18.58 -0.49
C GLY A 42 17.21 17.48 -1.09
N ALA A 43 16.18 17.84 -1.86
CA ALA A 43 15.22 16.86 -2.38
C ALA A 43 15.88 15.80 -3.27
N ALA A 44 16.84 16.16 -4.14
CA ALA A 44 17.50 15.19 -5.03
C ALA A 44 18.25 14.10 -4.24
N HIS A 45 19.08 14.48 -3.26
CA HIS A 45 19.82 13.53 -2.43
C HIS A 45 18.89 12.78 -1.47
N ALA A 46 18.05 13.51 -0.73
CA ALA A 46 17.16 12.92 0.26
C ALA A 46 16.11 12.01 -0.37
N ALA A 47 15.49 12.41 -1.48
CA ALA A 47 14.44 11.62 -2.12
C ALA A 47 15.00 10.30 -2.68
N VAL A 48 16.16 10.30 -3.34
CA VAL A 48 16.70 9.07 -3.93
C VAL A 48 17.03 8.03 -2.85
N PHE A 49 17.87 8.40 -1.88
CA PHE A 49 18.31 7.43 -0.86
C PHE A 49 17.19 7.05 0.12
N ASN A 50 16.33 7.99 0.51
CA ASN A 50 15.22 7.70 1.40
C ASN A 50 14.14 6.86 0.71
N SER A 51 13.87 7.09 -0.58
CA SER A 51 12.89 6.30 -1.32
C SER A 51 13.38 4.87 -1.51
N PHE A 52 14.64 4.67 -1.89
CA PHE A 52 15.20 3.33 -1.98
C PHE A 52 15.21 2.60 -0.63
N ARG A 53 15.59 3.30 0.44
CA ARG A 53 15.51 2.76 1.81
C ARG A 53 14.10 2.32 2.18
N ARG A 54 13.06 3.08 1.82
CA ARG A 54 11.66 2.70 2.08
C ARG A 54 11.22 1.52 1.22
N PHE A 55 11.58 1.54 -0.06
CA PHE A 55 11.25 0.47 -1.03
C PHE A 55 11.80 -0.89 -0.59
N ARG A 56 13.09 -0.96 -0.22
CA ARG A 56 13.73 -2.24 0.15
C ARG A 56 13.10 -2.94 1.36
N HIS A 57 12.43 -2.19 2.24
CA HIS A 57 11.75 -2.76 3.42
C HIS A 57 10.39 -3.36 3.08
N GLN A 58 9.82 -3.02 1.92
CA GLN A 58 8.48 -3.45 1.51
C GLN A 58 8.51 -4.39 0.31
N VAL A 59 9.54 -4.31 -0.53
CA VAL A 59 9.65 -5.08 -1.78
C VAL A 59 9.45 -6.59 -1.56
N LEU A 60 9.94 -7.16 -0.45
CA LEU A 60 9.81 -8.59 -0.18
C LEU A 60 8.41 -9.01 0.29
N TYR A 61 7.56 -8.09 0.72
CA TYR A 61 6.15 -8.41 1.01
C TYR A 61 5.29 -8.31 -0.24
N VAL A 62 5.70 -7.50 -1.21
CA VAL A 62 4.92 -7.16 -2.39
C VAL A 62 5.31 -8.04 -3.58
N VAL A 63 6.60 -8.19 -3.85
CA VAL A 63 7.10 -8.87 -5.06
C VAL A 63 6.80 -10.38 -5.06
N PRO A 64 7.00 -11.16 -3.99
CA PRO A 64 6.72 -12.60 -4.03
C PRO A 64 5.27 -12.96 -4.42
N PRO A 65 4.20 -12.38 -3.83
CA PRO A 65 2.85 -12.71 -4.27
C PRO A 65 2.58 -12.27 -5.72
N PHE A 66 3.16 -11.15 -6.18
CA PHE A 66 3.02 -10.74 -7.58
C PHE A 66 3.72 -11.70 -8.55
N ILE A 67 4.89 -12.22 -8.21
CA ILE A 67 5.58 -13.23 -9.02
C ILE A 67 4.72 -14.49 -9.11
N VAL A 68 4.19 -14.98 -7.98
CA VAL A 68 3.33 -16.17 -7.95
C VAL A 68 2.08 -15.96 -8.81
N ALA A 69 1.43 -14.81 -8.67
CA ALA A 69 0.25 -14.47 -9.47
C ALA A 69 0.57 -14.43 -10.97
N TYR A 70 1.67 -13.80 -11.35
CA TYR A 70 2.08 -13.69 -12.75
C TYR A 70 2.41 -15.05 -13.37
N VAL A 71 3.17 -15.89 -12.66
CA VAL A 71 3.53 -17.23 -13.15
C VAL A 71 2.29 -18.12 -13.27
N THR A 72 1.40 -18.09 -12.27
CA THR A 72 0.14 -18.85 -12.30
C THR A 72 -0.74 -18.41 -13.46
N MET A 73 -0.84 -17.10 -13.69
CA MET A 73 -1.60 -16.54 -14.80
C MET A 73 -1.01 -16.98 -16.15
N ASN A 74 0.32 -16.90 -16.32
CA ASN A 74 0.95 -17.29 -17.57
C ASN A 74 0.74 -18.79 -17.87
N TRP A 75 0.91 -19.64 -16.85
CA TRP A 75 0.60 -21.07 -16.95
C TRP A 75 -0.87 -21.31 -17.34
N ALA A 76 -1.82 -20.59 -16.72
CA ALA A 76 -3.23 -20.73 -17.03
C ALA A 76 -3.57 -20.32 -18.46
N VAL A 77 -2.94 -19.26 -18.98
CA VAL A 77 -3.10 -18.79 -20.36
C VAL A 77 -2.56 -19.84 -21.34
N GLU A 78 -1.32 -20.29 -21.17
CA GLU A 78 -0.69 -21.29 -22.03
C GLU A 78 -1.49 -22.61 -22.03
N ARG A 79 -1.97 -23.05 -20.86
CA ARG A 79 -2.81 -24.25 -20.74
C ARG A 79 -4.16 -24.06 -21.44
N ASN A 80 -4.78 -22.89 -21.32
CA ASN A 80 -6.05 -22.59 -21.99
C ASN A 80 -5.89 -22.59 -23.52
N GLU A 81 -4.85 -21.96 -24.05
CA GLU A 81 -4.53 -21.95 -25.48
C GLU A 81 -4.25 -23.37 -25.98
N PHE A 82 -3.47 -24.16 -25.23
CA PHE A 82 -3.20 -25.55 -25.57
C PHE A 82 -4.48 -26.39 -25.64
N LEU A 83 -5.37 -26.29 -24.67
CA LEU A 83 -6.64 -27.05 -24.66
C LEU A 83 -7.55 -26.70 -25.84
N ASN A 84 -7.54 -25.43 -26.26
CA ASN A 84 -8.31 -24.97 -27.43
C ASN A 84 -7.61 -25.27 -28.77
N SER A 85 -6.37 -25.73 -28.75
CA SER A 85 -5.60 -26.11 -29.94
C SER A 85 -6.04 -27.47 -30.51
N LYS A 86 -5.66 -27.75 -31.76
CA LYS A 86 -5.87 -29.07 -32.38
C LYS A 86 -5.21 -30.22 -31.61
N PRO A 87 -3.90 -30.17 -31.27
CA PRO A 87 -3.27 -31.25 -30.52
C PRO A 87 -3.87 -31.42 -29.12
N GLY A 88 -4.24 -30.33 -28.43
CA GLY A 88 -4.89 -30.42 -27.11
C GLY A 88 -6.25 -31.10 -27.14
N ARG A 89 -7.09 -30.79 -28.14
CA ARG A 89 -8.37 -31.50 -28.34
C ARG A 89 -8.19 -32.98 -28.64
N MET A 90 -7.15 -33.37 -29.36
CA MET A 90 -6.86 -34.77 -29.66
C MET A 90 -6.32 -35.53 -28.44
N LEU A 91 -5.53 -34.86 -27.59
CA LEU A 91 -4.97 -35.43 -26.36
C LEU A 91 -6.00 -35.65 -25.26
N GLU A 92 -6.98 -34.75 -25.13
CA GLU A 92 -8.02 -34.81 -24.09
C GLU A 92 -9.33 -35.45 -24.57
N GLY A 93 -9.65 -35.33 -25.87
CA GLY A 93 -10.87 -35.90 -26.47
C GLY A 93 -10.72 -37.35 -26.95
N GLY A 94 -9.50 -37.92 -26.92
CA GLY A 94 -9.22 -39.30 -27.36
C GLY A 94 -9.45 -40.38 -26.31
N GLY A 95 -10.12 -40.07 -25.18
CA GLY A 95 -10.40 -41.00 -24.08
C GLY A 95 -11.79 -41.65 -24.11
N ASP A 96 -12.62 -41.34 -25.11
CA ASP A 96 -13.99 -41.87 -25.27
C ASP A 96 -14.08 -42.95 -26.39
N GLU A 97 -13.10 -43.86 -26.46
CA GLU A 97 -13.20 -45.15 -27.18
C GLU A 97 -12.71 -46.32 -26.33
#